data_AF-A0A9E6NKA9-F1
#
_entry.id   AF-A0A9E6NKA9-F1
#
_cell.length_a   1.000
_cell.length_b   1.000
_cell.length_c   1.000
_cell.angle_alpha   90.00
_cell.angle_beta   90.00
_cell.angle_gamma   90.00
#
_symmetry.space_group_name_H-M   'P 1'
#
loop_
_entity.id
_entity.type
_entity.pdbx_description
1 polymer ?
#
loop_
_entity_poly.entity_id
_entity_poly.type
_entity_poly.pdbx_seq_one_letter_code
_entity_poly.pdbx_strand_id
1 'polypeptide(L)'
;MIFNKAIFEDLWSGEKSICFFVHKAKCYWVLDHKYNFSLDAEKDYLGYLNKGHITQDQYAQACKEFRGGLLKLKSENFLQYLSCVGEGVLVREDFEGVFDMDGDCNAGKLLSRIENYYLSGVELNVDEFSFAGRLASRLPMFYVNFDRKIYLHMDFGRSHEDLAYPDWFSKCSDFNFLIPDVERYWVRCGDYWKFRFVQGFY
;
A
#
# COMPACT_ATOMS: atom_id res chain seq x y z
N MET A 1 -1.43 20.11 -1.84
CA MET A 1 -0.71 18.84 -1.65
C MET A 1 -1.72 17.77 -1.34
N ILE A 2 -1.64 16.62 -2.00
CA ILE A 2 -2.58 15.49 -1.79
C ILE A 2 -2.38 14.91 -0.38
N PHE A 3 -1.13 14.77 0.06
CA PHE A 3 -0.84 14.36 1.43
C PHE A 3 -1.07 15.52 2.41
N ASN A 4 -1.90 15.24 3.40
CA ASN A 4 -2.21 16.12 4.51
C ASN A 4 -2.36 15.27 5.78
N LYS A 5 -2.60 15.92 6.92
CA LYS A 5 -2.72 15.24 8.21
C LYS A 5 -3.75 14.10 8.21
N ALA A 6 -4.93 14.30 7.61
CA ALA A 6 -5.96 13.27 7.56
C ALA A 6 -5.51 12.06 6.73
N ILE A 7 -4.86 12.29 5.59
CA ILE A 7 -4.30 11.18 4.79
C ILE A 7 -3.20 10.43 5.55
N PHE A 8 -2.34 11.14 6.29
CA PHE A 8 -1.32 10.47 7.11
C PHE A 8 -1.93 9.65 8.25
N GLU A 9 -3.03 10.13 8.83
CA GLU A 9 -3.81 9.38 9.82
C GLU A 9 -4.44 8.12 9.18
N ASP A 10 -5.05 8.24 8.00
CA ASP A 10 -5.62 7.10 7.25
C ASP A 10 -4.57 6.05 6.86
N LEU A 11 -3.37 6.50 6.49
CA LEU A 11 -2.24 5.61 6.18
C LEU A 11 -1.75 4.90 7.45
N TRP A 12 -1.62 5.63 8.56
CA TRP A 12 -1.18 5.08 9.84
C TRP A 12 -2.19 4.10 10.45
N SER A 13 -3.49 4.40 10.34
CA SER A 13 -4.57 3.50 10.78
C SER A 13 -4.70 2.25 9.90
N GLY A 14 -4.11 2.28 8.70
CA GLY A 14 -4.20 1.21 7.71
C GLY A 14 -5.51 1.21 6.92
N GLU A 15 -6.30 2.29 7.00
CA GLU A 15 -7.53 2.48 6.22
C GLU A 15 -7.20 2.72 4.73
N LYS A 16 -6.24 3.61 4.48
CA LYS A 16 -5.71 3.86 3.15
C LYS A 16 -4.32 3.26 2.99
N SER A 17 -3.92 3.10 1.74
CA SER A 17 -2.60 2.61 1.37
C SER A 17 -2.20 3.18 0.01
N ILE A 18 -0.90 3.08 -0.28
CA ILE A 18 -0.37 3.42 -1.60
C ILE A 18 -0.09 2.12 -2.35
N CYS A 19 -0.55 2.04 -3.60
CA CYS A 19 -0.32 0.92 -4.51
C CYS A 19 0.49 1.38 -5.73
N PHE A 20 1.46 0.56 -6.13
CA PHE A 20 2.15 0.69 -7.41
C PHE A 20 1.49 -0.19 -8.45
N PHE A 21 0.98 0.40 -9.52
CA PHE A 21 0.42 -0.31 -10.66
C PHE A 21 1.33 -0.25 -11.88
N VAL A 22 1.42 -1.36 -12.61
CA VAL A 22 2.02 -1.41 -13.95
C VAL A 22 0.96 -1.85 -14.96
N HIS A 23 0.74 -1.01 -15.96
CA HIS A 23 -0.21 -1.26 -17.05
C HIS A 23 0.34 -0.73 -18.37
N LYS A 24 0.52 -1.62 -19.35
CA LYS A 24 1.07 -1.32 -20.68
C LYS A 24 2.42 -0.61 -20.60
N ALA A 25 3.33 -1.16 -19.79
CA ALA A 25 4.67 -0.65 -19.50
C ALA A 25 4.71 0.77 -18.89
N LYS A 26 3.59 1.25 -18.35
CA LYS A 26 3.50 2.52 -17.61
C LYS A 26 3.28 2.25 -16.13
N CYS A 27 3.89 3.09 -15.30
CA CYS A 27 3.82 3.06 -13.86
C CYS A 27 2.76 4.03 -13.36
N TYR A 28 2.01 3.66 -12.33
CA TYR A 28 1.00 4.51 -11.69
C TYR A 28 1.09 4.36 -10.18
N TRP A 29 1.05 5.48 -9.48
CA TRP A 29 0.89 5.53 -8.04
C TRP A 29 -0.55 5.84 -7.69
N VAL A 30 -1.15 5.03 -6.82
CA VAL A 30 -2.54 5.20 -6.41
C VAL A 30 -2.65 5.17 -4.89
N LEU A 31 -3.24 6.23 -4.33
CA LEU A 31 -3.69 6.31 -2.95
C LEU A 31 -5.20 6.05 -2.91
N ASP A 32 -5.61 5.01 -2.22
CA ASP A 32 -7.01 4.63 -2.08
C ASP A 32 -7.22 3.85 -0.78
N HIS A 33 -8.47 3.55 -0.44
CA HIS A 33 -8.80 2.60 0.60
C HIS A 33 -8.17 1.24 0.28
N LYS A 34 -7.56 0.63 1.28
CA LYS A 34 -6.77 -0.59 1.13
C LYS A 34 -7.52 -1.73 0.44
N TYR A 35 -8.80 -1.90 0.75
CA TYR A 35 -9.64 -2.95 0.17
C TYR A 35 -9.84 -2.79 -1.35
N ASN A 36 -9.70 -1.58 -1.90
CA ASN A 36 -9.81 -1.31 -3.33
C ASN A 36 -8.62 -1.84 -4.13
N PHE A 37 -7.55 -2.32 -3.48
CA PHE A 37 -6.42 -2.95 -4.18
C PHE A 37 -6.57 -4.46 -4.39
N SER A 38 -7.63 -5.06 -3.85
CA SER A 38 -7.97 -6.45 -4.17
C SER A 38 -8.29 -6.62 -5.67
N LEU A 39 -7.80 -7.72 -6.26
CA LEU A 39 -8.07 -8.02 -7.66
C LEU A 39 -9.49 -8.56 -7.87
N ASP A 40 -9.95 -9.45 -7.00
CA ASP A 40 -11.27 -10.06 -7.08
C ASP A 40 -12.02 -9.94 -5.74
N ALA A 41 -12.72 -8.81 -5.55
CA ALA A 41 -13.50 -8.57 -4.34
C ALA A 41 -14.77 -9.44 -4.26
N GLU A 42 -15.23 -10.01 -5.39
CA GLU A 42 -16.37 -10.92 -5.41
C GLU A 42 -16.10 -12.16 -4.55
N LYS A 43 -14.87 -12.69 -4.62
CA LYS A 43 -14.45 -13.82 -3.76
C LYS A 43 -14.57 -13.49 -2.27
N ASP A 44 -14.17 -12.28 -1.89
CA ASP A 44 -14.20 -11.85 -0.49
C ASP A 44 -15.64 -11.72 0.02
N TYR A 45 -16.49 -11.01 -0.73
CA TYR A 45 -17.90 -10.86 -0.39
C TYR A 45 -18.67 -12.18 -0.40
N LEU A 46 -18.39 -13.08 -1.36
CA LEU A 46 -18.96 -14.43 -1.35
C LEU A 46 -18.51 -15.22 -0.11
N GLY A 47 -17.26 -15.03 0.32
CA GLY A 47 -16.75 -15.60 1.56
C GLY A 47 -17.55 -15.14 2.78
N TYR A 48 -17.86 -13.85 2.88
CA TYR A 48 -18.70 -13.31 3.96
C TYR A 48 -20.13 -13.83 3.90
N LEU A 49 -20.74 -13.89 2.71
CA LEU A 49 -22.09 -14.40 2.51
C LEU A 49 -22.19 -15.89 2.90
N ASN A 50 -21.25 -16.71 2.42
CA ASN A 50 -21.22 -18.16 2.68
C ASN A 50 -21.02 -18.48 4.17
N LYS A 51 -20.33 -17.61 4.92
CA LYS A 51 -20.15 -17.73 6.37
C LYS A 51 -21.33 -17.17 7.17
N GLY A 52 -22.34 -16.60 6.51
CA GLY A 52 -23.50 -15.97 7.17
C GLY A 52 -23.18 -14.65 7.87
N HIS A 53 -22.07 -13.98 7.52
CA HIS A 53 -21.71 -12.68 8.09
C HIS A 53 -22.51 -11.52 7.49
N ILE A 54 -23.02 -11.69 6.28
CA ILE A 54 -23.86 -10.73 5.57
C ILE A 54 -25.06 -11.42 4.93
N THR A 55 -26.14 -10.68 4.71
CA THR A 55 -27.32 -11.14 3.97
C THR A 55 -27.11 -11.04 2.45
N GLN A 56 -28.00 -11.67 1.68
CA GLN A 56 -28.01 -11.53 0.22
C GLN A 56 -28.16 -10.07 -0.24
N ASP A 57 -29.00 -9.29 0.46
CA ASP A 57 -29.21 -7.88 0.13
C ASP A 57 -27.97 -7.04 0.44
N GLN A 58 -27.30 -7.30 1.57
CA GLN A 58 -26.03 -6.66 1.91
C GLN A 58 -24.93 -7.01 0.92
N TYR A 59 -24.86 -8.27 0.48
CA TYR A 59 -23.94 -8.71 -0.57
C TYR A 59 -24.18 -7.96 -1.89
N ALA A 60 -25.43 -7.90 -2.35
CA ALA A 60 -25.79 -7.21 -3.59
C ALA A 60 -25.48 -5.71 -3.53
N GLN A 61 -25.76 -5.07 -2.40
CA GLN A 61 -25.46 -3.65 -2.19
C GLN A 61 -23.94 -3.41 -2.15
N ALA A 62 -23.18 -4.20 -1.40
CA ALA A 62 -21.72 -4.08 -1.34
C ALA A 62 -21.08 -4.27 -2.72
N CYS A 63 -21.57 -5.25 -3.49
CA CYS A 63 -21.10 -5.47 -4.87
C CYS A 63 -21.34 -4.26 -5.79
N LYS A 64 -22.45 -3.57 -5.61
CA LYS A 64 -22.81 -2.39 -6.41
C LYS A 64 -21.99 -1.15 -6.00
N GLU A 65 -21.73 -0.98 -4.72
CA GLU A 65 -21.00 0.18 -4.19
C GLU A 65 -19.49 0.07 -4.40
N PHE A 66 -18.94 -1.14 -4.27
CA PHE A 66 -17.50 -1.38 -4.33
C PHE A 66 -16.90 -0.94 -5.67
N ARG A 67 -15.99 0.05 -5.62
CA ARG A 67 -15.38 0.70 -6.79
C ARG A 67 -16.40 1.09 -7.88
N GLY A 68 -17.60 1.53 -7.48
CA GLY A 68 -18.68 1.86 -8.41
C GLY A 68 -19.18 0.67 -9.24
N GLY A 69 -19.12 -0.54 -8.68
CA GLY A 69 -19.51 -1.80 -9.32
C GLY A 69 -18.35 -2.58 -9.94
N LEU A 70 -17.12 -2.09 -9.84
CA LEU A 70 -15.92 -2.78 -10.34
C LEU A 70 -15.39 -3.79 -9.32
N LEU A 71 -16.07 -4.93 -9.21
CA LEU A 71 -15.67 -6.03 -8.31
C LEU A 71 -14.32 -6.65 -8.69
N LYS A 72 -14.09 -6.84 -9.98
CA LYS A 72 -12.89 -7.48 -10.54
C LYS A 72 -12.02 -6.45 -11.22
N LEU A 73 -10.85 -6.16 -10.65
CA LEU A 73 -9.87 -5.27 -11.26
C LEU A 73 -9.03 -6.06 -12.25
N LYS A 74 -9.05 -5.64 -13.50
CA LYS A 74 -8.35 -6.29 -14.62
C LYS A 74 -7.67 -5.24 -15.48
N SER A 75 -6.78 -5.70 -16.36
CA SER A 75 -6.08 -4.80 -17.29
C SER A 75 -7.06 -3.99 -18.15
N GLU A 76 -8.22 -4.57 -18.51
CA GLU A 76 -9.17 -3.95 -19.44
C GLU A 76 -9.97 -2.81 -18.79
N ASN A 77 -10.19 -2.86 -17.47
CA ASN A 77 -10.97 -1.86 -16.73
C ASN A 77 -10.11 -1.01 -15.78
N PHE A 78 -8.80 -1.23 -15.73
CA PHE A 78 -7.90 -0.49 -14.84
C PHE A 78 -7.97 1.03 -15.07
N LEU A 79 -8.02 1.50 -16.32
CA LEU A 79 -8.14 2.93 -16.60
C LEU A 79 -9.50 3.51 -16.16
N GLN A 80 -10.56 2.69 -16.18
CA GLN A 80 -11.85 3.08 -15.63
C GLN A 80 -11.74 3.24 -14.10
N TYR A 81 -11.09 2.29 -13.41
CA TYR A 81 -10.81 2.40 -11.98
C TYR A 81 -10.05 3.69 -11.65
N LEU A 82 -8.96 4.00 -12.37
CA LEU A 82 -8.20 5.24 -12.16
C LEU A 82 -9.07 6.50 -12.31
N SER A 83 -9.98 6.52 -13.30
CA SER A 83 -10.89 7.66 -13.48
C SER A 83 -11.88 7.83 -12.31
N CYS A 84 -12.25 6.75 -11.63
CA CYS A 84 -13.11 6.79 -10.44
C CYS A 84 -12.33 7.24 -9.18
N VAL A 85 -11.04 6.88 -9.08
CA VAL A 85 -10.18 7.29 -7.96
C VAL A 85 -9.91 8.80 -7.98
N GLY A 86 -9.81 9.41 -9.18
CA GLY A 86 -9.67 10.86 -9.33
C GLY A 86 -8.39 11.39 -8.67
N GLU A 87 -8.55 12.17 -7.59
CA GLU A 87 -7.44 12.79 -6.84
C GLU A 87 -6.51 11.79 -6.14
N GLY A 88 -6.88 10.51 -6.05
CA GLY A 88 -5.99 9.47 -5.52
C GLY A 88 -4.91 9.00 -6.50
N VAL A 89 -4.91 9.44 -7.76
CA VAL A 89 -3.83 9.12 -8.71
C VAL A 89 -2.68 10.12 -8.52
N LEU A 90 -1.53 9.62 -8.06
CA LEU A 90 -0.41 10.45 -7.62
C LEU A 90 0.64 10.61 -8.73
N VAL A 91 1.23 11.81 -8.79
CA VAL A 91 2.44 12.11 -9.55
C VAL A 91 3.65 12.28 -8.62
N ARG A 92 4.84 12.42 -9.20
CA ARG A 92 6.09 12.50 -8.44
C ARG A 92 6.12 13.67 -7.45
N GLU A 93 5.57 14.80 -7.87
CA GLU A 93 5.50 16.04 -7.11
C GLU A 93 4.60 15.90 -5.87
N ASP A 94 3.61 15.00 -5.91
CA ASP A 94 2.74 14.77 -4.75
C ASP A 94 3.50 14.14 -3.58
N PHE A 95 4.59 13.42 -3.84
CA PHE A 95 5.42 12.82 -2.79
C PHE A 95 6.45 13.78 -2.18
N GLU A 96 6.44 15.06 -2.55
CA GLU A 96 7.26 16.06 -1.88
C GLU A 96 6.82 16.23 -0.42
N GLY A 97 7.80 16.18 0.48
CA GLY A 97 7.55 16.27 1.92
C GLY A 97 6.78 15.09 2.52
N VAL A 98 6.56 13.99 1.77
CA VAL A 98 5.78 12.85 2.30
C VAL A 98 6.44 12.18 3.51
N PHE A 99 7.75 12.35 3.72
CA PHE A 99 8.48 11.87 4.90
C PHE A 99 8.82 12.98 5.90
N ASP A 100 8.32 14.19 5.68
CA ASP A 100 8.50 15.27 6.63
C ASP A 100 7.63 14.96 7.86
N MET A 101 8.20 15.24 9.01
CA MET A 101 7.62 14.95 10.31
C MET A 101 7.30 16.26 11.00
N ASP A 102 6.19 16.30 11.73
CA ASP A 102 5.90 17.43 12.61
C ASP A 102 6.93 17.44 13.77
N GLY A 103 7.66 18.55 13.93
CA GLY A 103 8.62 18.77 15.04
C GLY A 103 10.10 18.54 14.70
N ASP A 104 10.95 18.36 15.72
CA ASP A 104 12.41 18.28 15.59
C ASP A 104 12.96 16.92 15.08
N CYS A 105 12.07 15.94 14.86
CA CYS A 105 12.45 14.64 14.33
C CYS A 105 12.64 14.74 12.81
N ASN A 106 13.83 14.40 12.32
CA ASN A 106 14.12 14.37 10.88
C ASN A 106 14.23 12.90 10.43
N ALA A 107 13.50 12.51 9.39
CA ALA A 107 13.51 11.15 8.83
C ALA A 107 14.91 10.62 8.51
N GLY A 108 15.83 11.48 8.06
CA GLY A 108 17.22 11.14 7.82
C GLY A 108 18.00 10.80 9.10
N LYS A 109 17.78 11.54 10.19
CA LYS A 109 18.37 11.20 11.50
C LYS A 109 17.85 9.86 12.01
N LEU A 110 16.54 9.63 11.87
CA LEU A 110 15.92 8.36 12.23
C LEU A 110 16.45 7.21 11.37
N LEU A 111 16.68 7.43 10.07
CA LEU A 111 17.31 6.44 9.20
C LEU A 111 18.69 6.04 9.70
N SER A 112 19.57 7.00 10.04
CA SER A 112 20.89 6.67 10.59
C SER A 112 20.80 5.87 11.89
N ARG A 113 19.81 6.17 12.74
CA ARG A 113 19.54 5.40 13.97
C ARG A 113 19.11 3.96 13.66
N ILE A 114 18.19 3.78 12.71
CA ILE A 114 17.70 2.47 12.26
C ILE A 114 18.82 1.65 11.60
N GLU A 115 19.65 2.27 10.77
CA GLU A 115 20.81 1.60 10.16
C GLU A 115 21.81 1.16 11.22
N ASN A 116 22.07 1.98 12.25
CA ASN A 116 22.92 1.59 13.35
C ASN A 116 22.30 0.46 14.20
N TYR A 117 20.98 0.47 14.41
CA TYR A 117 20.27 -0.64 15.05
C TYR A 117 20.49 -1.95 14.28
N TYR A 118 20.31 -1.95 12.94
CA TYR A 118 20.56 -3.14 12.12
C TYR A 118 22.03 -3.57 12.08
N LEU A 119 22.96 -2.61 12.10
CA LEU A 119 24.39 -2.89 12.00
C LEU A 119 24.98 -3.42 13.32
N SER A 120 24.59 -2.82 14.44
CA SER A 120 25.28 -2.98 15.73
C SER A 120 24.40 -3.56 16.85
N GLY A 121 23.08 -3.63 16.65
CA GLY A 121 22.13 -4.00 17.70
C GLY A 121 21.88 -2.92 18.75
N VAL A 122 22.35 -1.68 18.52
CA VAL A 122 22.03 -0.55 19.41
C VAL A 122 20.54 -0.27 19.36
N GLU A 123 19.86 -0.50 20.48
CA GLU A 123 18.41 -0.35 20.63
C GLU A 123 17.89 1.03 20.21
N LEU A 124 16.69 1.00 19.63
CA LEU A 124 15.88 2.18 19.38
C LEU A 124 15.01 2.46 20.61
N ASN A 125 14.74 3.72 20.89
CA ASN A 125 13.77 4.08 21.93
C ASN A 125 12.32 3.98 21.41
N VAL A 126 11.35 4.06 22.33
CA VAL A 126 9.92 3.90 22.00
C VAL A 126 9.44 4.94 20.97
N ASP A 127 9.91 6.18 21.05
CA ASP A 127 9.54 7.22 20.09
C ASP A 127 10.13 6.93 18.71
N GLU A 128 11.39 6.49 18.64
CA GLU A 128 12.04 6.05 17.39
C GLU A 128 11.27 4.90 16.73
N PHE A 129 10.83 3.89 17.50
CA PHE A 129 9.96 2.81 16.99
C PHE A 129 8.62 3.33 16.47
N SER A 130 7.97 4.22 17.23
CA SER A 130 6.68 4.81 16.85
C SER A 130 6.80 5.62 15.56
N PHE A 131 7.84 6.46 15.46
CA PHE A 131 8.12 7.27 14.29
C PHE A 131 8.48 6.42 13.07
N ALA A 132 9.27 5.35 13.25
CA ALA A 132 9.56 4.41 12.17
C ALA A 132 8.27 3.79 11.61
N GLY A 133 7.35 3.37 12.47
CA GLY A 133 6.05 2.85 12.05
C GLY A 133 5.22 3.87 11.27
N ARG A 134 5.12 5.11 11.76
CA ARG A 134 4.38 6.19 11.10
C ARG A 134 4.96 6.60 9.76
N LEU A 135 6.28 6.51 9.57
CA LEU A 135 6.91 6.76 8.28
C LEU A 135 6.79 5.53 7.36
N ALA A 136 6.86 4.33 7.92
CA ALA A 136 6.67 3.08 7.18
C ALA A 136 5.25 2.95 6.60
N SER A 137 4.23 3.50 7.25
CA SER A 137 2.86 3.52 6.70
C SER A 137 2.71 4.38 5.44
N ARG A 138 3.67 5.28 5.16
CA ARG A 138 3.70 6.15 3.98
C ARG A 138 4.40 5.50 2.78
N LEU A 139 4.95 4.30 2.95
CA LEU A 139 5.55 3.51 1.88
C LEU A 139 4.45 2.69 1.16
N PRO A 140 4.68 2.25 -0.09
CA PRO A 140 3.67 1.52 -0.83
C PRO A 140 3.46 0.12 -0.26
N MET A 141 2.20 -0.25 -0.07
CA MET A 141 1.77 -1.51 0.55
C MET A 141 1.44 -2.60 -0.47
N PHE A 142 1.13 -2.21 -1.72
CA PHE A 142 0.69 -3.11 -2.78
C PHE A 142 1.47 -2.85 -4.07
N TYR A 143 1.67 -3.92 -4.83
CA TYR A 143 2.26 -3.92 -6.16
C TYR A 143 1.40 -4.78 -7.07
N VAL A 144 0.88 -4.20 -8.15
CA VAL A 144 0.03 -4.86 -9.13
C VAL A 144 0.64 -4.64 -10.51
N ASN A 145 1.00 -5.72 -11.20
CA ASN A 145 1.53 -5.65 -12.55
C ASN A 145 0.64 -6.47 -13.48
N PHE A 146 -0.19 -5.79 -14.27
CA PHE A 146 -1.09 -6.45 -15.22
C PHE A 146 -0.32 -7.10 -16.37
N ASP A 147 0.78 -6.50 -16.80
CA ASP A 147 1.58 -6.98 -17.94
C ASP A 147 2.24 -8.33 -17.63
N ARG A 148 2.63 -8.54 -16.37
CA ARG A 148 3.31 -9.77 -15.90
C ARG A 148 2.44 -10.66 -15.02
N LYS A 149 1.20 -10.25 -14.73
CA LYS A 149 0.27 -10.95 -13.82
C LYS A 149 0.88 -11.18 -12.43
N ILE A 150 1.40 -10.11 -11.82
CA ILE A 150 1.99 -10.15 -10.48
C ILE A 150 1.13 -9.33 -9.51
N TYR A 151 0.83 -9.90 -8.35
CA TYR A 151 0.16 -9.23 -7.24
C TYR A 151 0.95 -9.46 -5.95
N LEU A 152 1.57 -8.43 -5.41
CA LEU A 152 2.32 -8.51 -4.16
C LEU A 152 1.80 -7.47 -3.18
N HIS A 153 1.85 -7.81 -1.91
CA HIS A 153 1.54 -6.86 -0.83
C HIS A 153 2.40 -7.15 0.39
N MET A 154 2.49 -6.18 1.29
CA MET A 154 3.14 -6.32 2.59
C MET A 154 2.18 -6.06 3.76
N ASP A 155 0.88 -6.15 3.52
CA ASP A 155 -0.17 -6.08 4.57
C ASP A 155 -0.21 -7.41 5.34
N PHE A 156 0.76 -7.60 6.24
CA PHE A 156 0.91 -8.82 7.03
C PHE A 156 -0.34 -9.11 7.88
N GLY A 157 -0.68 -10.40 8.00
CA GLY A 157 -1.88 -10.85 8.73
C GLY A 157 -3.18 -10.76 7.93
N ARG A 158 -3.12 -10.35 6.66
CA ARG A 158 -4.22 -10.42 5.70
C ARG A 158 -3.84 -11.33 4.53
N SER A 159 -4.85 -12.00 3.98
CA SER A 159 -4.70 -12.94 2.87
C SER A 159 -5.15 -12.33 1.54
N HIS A 160 -4.63 -11.14 1.20
CA HIS A 160 -5.03 -10.47 -0.06
C HIS A 160 -4.61 -11.28 -1.27
N GLU A 161 -3.55 -12.08 -1.15
CA GLU A 161 -3.01 -12.93 -2.20
C GLU A 161 -4.03 -13.96 -2.71
N ASP A 162 -4.97 -14.39 -1.87
CA ASP A 162 -6.04 -15.35 -2.21
C ASP A 162 -7.10 -14.74 -3.13
N LEU A 163 -7.18 -13.40 -3.16
CA LEU A 163 -8.08 -12.62 -4.01
C LEU A 163 -7.51 -12.37 -5.41
N ALA A 164 -6.31 -12.88 -5.72
CA ALA A 164 -5.76 -12.83 -7.07
C ALA A 164 -6.42 -13.86 -8.00
N TYR A 165 -6.19 -13.71 -9.31
CA TYR A 165 -6.66 -14.68 -10.29
C TYR A 165 -5.77 -15.94 -10.32
N PRO A 166 -6.30 -17.12 -10.69
CA PRO A 166 -5.56 -18.38 -10.60
C PRO A 166 -4.22 -18.44 -11.37
N ASP A 167 -4.06 -17.63 -12.42
CA ASP A 167 -2.87 -17.58 -13.28
C ASP A 167 -1.90 -16.44 -12.91
N TRP A 168 -2.11 -15.78 -11.78
CA TRP A 168 -1.25 -14.70 -11.29
C TRP A 168 -0.24 -15.21 -10.26
N PHE A 169 0.97 -14.65 -10.30
CA PHE A 169 1.92 -14.79 -9.20
C PHE A 169 1.51 -13.84 -8.07
N SER A 170 1.04 -14.42 -6.97
CA SER A 170 0.41 -13.70 -5.87
C SER A 170 1.03 -14.06 -4.52
N LYS A 171 1.45 -13.08 -3.70
CA LYS A 171 2.08 -13.35 -2.40
C LYS A 171 2.13 -12.13 -1.46
N CYS A 172 2.00 -12.38 -0.16
CA CYS A 172 2.46 -11.45 0.88
C CYS A 172 4.01 -11.49 0.96
N SER A 173 4.70 -10.52 0.34
CA SER A 173 6.17 -10.49 0.23
C SER A 173 6.71 -9.11 -0.15
N ASP A 174 8.00 -8.88 0.13
CA ASP A 174 8.70 -7.67 -0.30
C ASP A 174 8.81 -7.63 -1.84
N PHE A 175 8.50 -6.46 -2.39
CA PHE A 175 8.49 -6.18 -3.82
C PHE A 175 9.35 -4.98 -4.22
N ASN A 176 10.15 -4.40 -3.30
CA ASN A 176 10.98 -3.22 -3.53
C ASN A 176 11.80 -3.32 -4.83
N PHE A 177 12.43 -4.47 -5.05
CA PHE A 177 13.30 -4.74 -6.19
C PHE A 177 12.59 -4.70 -7.54
N LEU A 178 11.25 -4.79 -7.57
CA LEU A 178 10.45 -4.71 -8.79
C LEU A 178 10.13 -3.26 -9.20
N ILE A 179 10.28 -2.30 -8.28
CA ILE A 179 9.97 -0.90 -8.55
C ILE A 179 11.24 -0.24 -9.10
N PRO A 180 11.20 0.40 -10.28
CA PRO A 180 12.35 1.10 -10.85
C PRO A 180 12.86 2.19 -9.90
N ASP A 181 14.17 2.37 -9.81
CA ASP A 181 14.78 3.38 -8.91
C ASP A 181 14.21 4.78 -9.12
N VAL A 182 13.89 5.14 -10.37
CA VAL A 182 13.29 6.45 -10.73
C VAL A 182 11.89 6.66 -10.15
N GLU A 183 11.18 5.59 -9.80
CA GLU A 183 9.83 5.61 -9.22
C GLU A 183 9.86 5.56 -7.68
N ARG A 184 11.01 5.24 -7.06
CA ARG A 184 11.13 5.04 -5.61
C ARG A 184 11.15 6.39 -4.88
N TYR A 185 9.97 6.94 -4.61
CA TYR A 185 9.80 8.24 -3.93
C TYR A 185 10.39 8.31 -2.50
N TRP A 186 10.70 7.17 -1.90
CA TRP A 186 11.30 7.02 -0.58
C TRP A 186 12.83 6.99 -0.57
N VAL A 187 13.47 6.98 -1.75
CA VAL A 187 14.92 7.10 -1.87
C VAL A 187 15.28 8.59 -2.01
N ARG A 188 15.53 9.26 -0.87
CA ARG A 188 15.89 10.70 -0.83
C ARG A 188 17.21 10.95 -0.11
N CYS A 189 17.21 10.91 1.22
CA CYS A 189 18.41 11.05 2.05
C CYS A 189 19.05 9.69 2.39
N GLY A 190 18.68 8.65 1.63
CA GLY A 190 18.90 7.24 1.91
C GLY A 190 17.64 6.43 1.59
N ASP A 191 17.64 5.15 1.94
CA ASP A 191 16.53 4.24 1.62
C ASP A 191 15.58 4.06 2.82
N TYR A 192 14.47 4.80 2.82
CA TYR A 192 13.46 4.70 3.87
C TYR A 192 12.66 3.40 3.82
N TRP A 193 12.83 2.53 2.82
CA TRP A 193 12.23 1.18 2.81
C TRP A 193 12.56 0.39 4.07
N LYS A 194 13.76 0.63 4.62
CA LYS A 194 14.27 0.04 5.85
C LYS A 194 13.34 0.23 7.06
N PHE A 195 12.53 1.30 7.09
CA PHE A 195 11.63 1.57 8.21
C PHE A 195 10.59 0.45 8.43
N ARG A 196 10.23 -0.28 7.37
CA ARG A 196 9.24 -1.37 7.43
C ARG A 196 9.66 -2.53 8.33
N PHE A 197 10.95 -2.82 8.36
CA PHE A 197 11.44 -4.04 8.99
C PHE A 197 11.76 -3.84 10.47
N VAL A 198 11.67 -2.62 10.98
CA VAL A 198 11.98 -2.30 12.39
C VAL A 198 11.03 -3.04 13.34
N GLN A 199 9.76 -3.21 12.96
CA GLN A 199 8.74 -3.86 13.79
C GLN A 199 8.74 -5.40 13.69
N GLY A 200 9.50 -5.99 12.76
CA GLY A 200 9.52 -7.43 12.50
C GLY A 200 10.55 -8.24 13.30
N PHE A 201 11.29 -7.61 14.21
CA PHE A 201 12.35 -8.24 15.00
C PHE A 201 11.96 -8.52 16.47
N TYR A 202 10.66 -8.48 16.79
CA TYR A 202 10.11 -8.92 18.07
C TYR A 202 9.44 -10.29 17.97
#